data_AF-A0A098EN29-F1
#
_entry.id   AF-A0A098EN29-F1
#
_cell.length_a   1.000
_cell.length_b   1.000
_cell.length_c   1.000
_cell.angle_alpha   90.00
_cell.angle_beta   90.00
_cell.angle_gamma   90.00
#
_symmetry.space_group_name_H-M   'P 1'
#
loop_
_entity.id
_entity.type
_entity.pdbx_description
1 polymer ?
#
loop_
_entity_poly.entity_id
_entity_poly.type
_entity_poly.pdbx_seq_one_letter_code
_entity_poly.pdbx_strand_id
1 'polypeptide(L)'
;MKNDFRLNYPLWMMAFILLLGVLAFGLNSPITEFVNTEKETSFTIKLEALEGFIVFFSIIIYFAMLVIFMVRLKKHNKENPTQKISPLAIRPPEYLEQDEGMTYITRKAVQKVYSFITLALPLLATLVIFLPVPKLLIIYGILAIAFGQYLIYYLEVRKHFKEETE
;
A
#
# COMPACT_ATOMS: atom_id res chain seq x y z
N MET A 1 20.74 -13.11 8.50
CA MET A 1 19.34 -12.62 8.42
C MET A 1 18.93 -12.01 7.05
N LYS A 2 19.61 -12.27 5.92
CA LYS A 2 19.33 -11.62 4.60
C LYS A 2 17.93 -11.86 3.99
N ASN A 3 17.10 -12.76 4.54
CA ASN A 3 15.80 -13.16 3.98
C ASN A 3 14.64 -13.07 4.99
N ASP A 4 14.74 -12.21 6.01
CA ASP A 4 13.62 -12.03 6.94
C ASP A 4 12.41 -11.44 6.20
N PHE A 5 11.26 -12.11 6.32
CA PHE A 5 10.00 -11.68 5.72
C PHE A 5 9.58 -10.31 6.25
N ARG A 6 9.92 -10.00 7.51
CA ARG A 6 9.60 -8.73 8.18
C ARG A 6 10.27 -7.53 7.51
N LEU A 7 11.52 -7.66 7.07
CA LEU A 7 12.22 -6.60 6.33
C LEU A 7 11.60 -6.36 4.95
N ASN A 8 11.02 -7.41 4.36
CA ASN A 8 10.39 -7.35 3.04
C ASN A 8 8.91 -6.96 3.08
N TYR A 9 8.27 -7.00 4.25
CA TYR A 9 6.86 -6.69 4.41
C TYR A 9 6.50 -5.25 3.96
N PRO A 10 7.26 -4.20 4.35
CA PRO A 10 7.03 -2.84 3.84
C PRO A 10 7.12 -2.73 2.32
N LEU A 11 8.01 -3.51 1.68
CA LEU A 11 8.15 -3.55 0.23
C LEU A 11 6.91 -4.14 -0.45
N TRP A 12 6.33 -5.19 0.14
CA TRP A 12 5.06 -5.74 -0.34
C TRP A 12 3.94 -4.70 -0.25
N MET A 13 3.83 -4.01 0.88
CA MET A 13 2.80 -2.98 1.06
C MET A 13 2.95 -1.83 0.06
N MET A 14 4.18 -1.35 -0.17
CA MET A 14 4.47 -0.35 -1.21
C MET A 14 4.08 -0.83 -2.60
N ALA A 15 4.37 -2.09 -2.95
CA ALA A 15 4.00 -2.66 -4.24
C ALA A 15 2.48 -2.76 -4.41
N PHE A 16 1.74 -3.19 -3.38
CA PHE A 16 0.27 -3.17 -3.41
C PHE A 16 -0.30 -1.76 -3.59
N ILE A 17 0.28 -0.77 -2.90
CA ILE A 17 -0.15 0.64 -3.00
C ILE A 17 0.06 1.18 -4.42
N LEU A 18 1.21 0.90 -5.04
CA LEU A 18 1.47 1.31 -6.42
C LEU A 18 0.45 0.70 -7.39
N LEU A 19 0.14 -0.58 -7.21
CA LEU A 19 -0.85 -1.27 -8.03
C LEU A 19 -2.28 -0.71 -7.83
N LEU A 20 -2.64 -0.35 -6.60
CA LEU A 20 -3.89 0.37 -6.32
C LEU A 20 -3.92 1.75 -7.00
N GLY A 21 -2.78 2.42 -7.14
CA GLY A 21 -2.67 3.66 -7.92
C GLY A 21 -2.99 3.44 -9.40
N VAL A 22 -2.42 2.40 -10.02
CA VAL A 22 -2.72 2.02 -11.42
C VAL A 22 -4.20 1.65 -11.60
N LEU A 23 -4.77 0.92 -10.64
CA LEU A 23 -6.19 0.59 -10.65
C LEU A 23 -7.08 1.84 -10.51
N ALA A 24 -6.72 2.75 -9.60
CA ALA A 24 -7.44 4.00 -9.39
C ALA A 24 -7.45 4.88 -10.64
N PHE A 25 -6.34 4.91 -11.38
CA PHE A 25 -6.26 5.55 -12.70
C PHE A 25 -7.28 4.97 -13.66
N GLY A 26 -7.25 3.66 -13.87
CA GLY A 26 -8.14 2.98 -14.82
C GLY A 26 -9.64 3.08 -14.45
N LEU A 27 -9.97 3.28 -13.17
CA LEU A 27 -11.35 3.42 -12.70
C LEU A 27 -11.90 4.86 -12.71
N ASN A 28 -11.04 5.89 -12.71
CA ASN A 28 -11.46 7.29 -12.59
C ASN A 28 -10.96 8.17 -13.74
N SER A 29 -10.48 7.56 -14.83
CA SER A 29 -10.15 8.28 -16.05
C SER A 29 -11.43 8.85 -16.68
N PRO A 30 -11.46 10.13 -17.09
CA PRO A 30 -12.66 10.78 -17.58
C PRO A 30 -12.92 10.47 -19.07
N ILE A 31 -14.13 10.01 -19.38
CA ILE A 31 -14.72 10.18 -20.73
C ILE A 31 -16.10 10.81 -20.57
N THR A 32 -16.21 12.07 -20.97
CA THR A 32 -17.49 12.75 -21.19
C THR A 32 -18.20 12.15 -22.40
N GLU A 33 -19.44 11.67 -22.23
CA GLU A 33 -20.64 12.22 -22.90
C GLU A 33 -21.91 11.43 -22.53
N PHE A 34 -22.98 12.19 -22.26
CA PHE A 34 -24.32 11.72 -21.96
C PHE A 34 -25.01 11.18 -23.23
N VAL A 35 -25.66 10.03 -23.14
CA VAL A 35 -26.70 9.62 -24.10
C VAL A 35 -27.96 9.26 -23.30
N ASN A 36 -28.95 10.15 -23.32
CA ASN A 36 -30.31 9.88 -22.87
C ASN A 36 -31.06 9.15 -23.99
N THR A 37 -31.57 7.95 -23.74
CA THR A 37 -32.62 7.33 -24.58
C THR A 37 -33.62 6.59 -23.69
N GLU A 38 -34.90 6.97 -23.83
CA GLU A 38 -36.02 6.68 -22.91
C GLU A 38 -36.51 5.22 -22.78
N LYS A 39 -35.83 4.19 -23.33
CA LYS A 39 -36.46 2.86 -23.45
C LYS A 39 -35.65 1.62 -23.09
N GLU A 40 -34.38 1.72 -22.71
CA GLU A 40 -33.59 0.50 -22.46
C GLU A 40 -32.63 0.65 -21.28
N THR A 41 -32.81 -0.18 -20.26
CA THR A 41 -31.80 -0.45 -19.23
C THR A 41 -30.72 -1.33 -19.83
N SER A 42 -29.80 -0.73 -20.58
CA SER A 42 -28.61 -1.41 -21.10
C SER A 42 -27.40 -1.06 -20.25
N PHE A 43 -26.63 -2.08 -19.85
CA PHE A 43 -25.35 -1.94 -19.19
C PHE A 43 -24.29 -1.67 -20.25
N THR A 44 -24.13 -0.41 -20.66
CA THR A 44 -23.14 -0.04 -21.67
C THR A 44 -21.80 0.24 -20.98
N ILE A 45 -20.92 -0.76 -20.95
CA ILE A 45 -19.50 -0.56 -20.62
C ILE A 45 -18.83 0.12 -21.83
N LYS A 46 -18.68 1.44 -21.79
CA LYS A 46 -17.69 2.14 -22.61
C LYS A 46 -16.42 2.33 -21.78
N LEU A 47 -15.75 1.22 -21.48
CA LEU A 47 -14.32 1.25 -21.14
C LEU A 47 -13.60 1.30 -22.48
N GLU A 48 -13.05 2.48 -22.82
CA GLU A 48 -12.10 2.60 -23.92
C GLU A 48 -11.08 1.45 -23.74
N ALA A 49 -10.90 0.62 -24.77
CA ALA A 49 -10.36 -0.73 -24.60
C ALA A 49 -9.07 -0.78 -23.74
N LEU A 50 -8.24 0.26 -23.85
CA LEU A 50 -7.03 0.48 -23.06
C LEU A 50 -7.29 0.54 -21.54
N GLU A 51 -8.25 1.34 -21.07
CA GLU A 51 -8.59 1.43 -19.65
C GLU A 51 -9.17 0.12 -19.13
N GLY A 52 -9.99 -0.55 -19.96
CA GLY A 52 -10.49 -1.90 -19.72
C GLY A 52 -9.35 -2.89 -19.49
N PHE A 53 -8.33 -2.85 -20.34
CA PHE A 53 -7.12 -3.64 -20.16
C PHE A 53 -6.36 -3.26 -18.90
N ILE A 54 -6.16 -1.96 -18.61
CA ILE A 54 -5.47 -1.52 -17.39
C ILE A 54 -6.16 -2.07 -16.15
N VAL A 55 -7.47 -1.91 -16.04
CA VAL A 55 -8.25 -2.41 -14.88
C VAL A 55 -8.16 -3.93 -14.79
N PHE A 56 -8.41 -4.63 -15.90
CA PHE A 56 -8.39 -6.09 -15.95
C PHE A 56 -7.03 -6.68 -15.53
N PHE A 57 -5.95 -6.20 -16.14
CA PHE A 57 -4.60 -6.65 -15.80
C PHE A 57 -4.20 -6.24 -14.38
N SER A 58 -4.57 -5.05 -13.92
CA SER A 58 -4.28 -4.62 -12.54
C SER A 58 -4.94 -5.53 -11.52
N ILE A 59 -6.18 -5.97 -11.76
CA ILE A 59 -6.88 -6.93 -10.90
C ILE A 59 -6.17 -8.28 -10.91
N ILE A 60 -5.81 -8.80 -12.09
CA ILE A 60 -5.08 -10.08 -12.21
C ILE A 60 -3.75 -10.02 -11.44
N ILE A 61 -2.97 -8.96 -11.66
CA ILE A 61 -1.69 -8.77 -10.97
C ILE A 61 -1.90 -8.66 -9.46
N TYR A 62 -2.97 -7.99 -9.03
CA TYR A 62 -3.28 -7.82 -7.60
C TYR A 62 -3.55 -9.17 -6.95
N PHE A 63 -4.39 -9.99 -7.56
CA PHE A 63 -4.65 -11.35 -7.06
C PHE A 63 -3.40 -12.24 -7.10
N ALA A 64 -2.60 -12.16 -8.17
CA ALA A 64 -1.35 -12.90 -8.27
C ALA A 64 -0.38 -12.51 -7.14
N MET A 65 -0.20 -11.21 -6.90
CA MET A 65 0.61 -10.70 -5.78
C MET A 65 0.06 -11.14 -4.43
N LEU A 66 -1.25 -11.10 -4.23
CA LEU A 66 -1.89 -11.55 -2.99
C LEU A 66 -1.65 -13.04 -2.73
N VAL A 67 -1.75 -13.88 -3.77
CA VAL A 67 -1.44 -15.32 -3.65
C VAL A 67 0.03 -15.52 -3.28
N ILE A 68 0.96 -14.84 -3.96
CA ILE A 68 2.40 -14.96 -3.67
C ILE A 68 2.69 -14.49 -2.23
N PHE A 69 2.10 -13.38 -1.82
CA PHE A 69 2.22 -12.85 -0.46
C PHE A 69 1.72 -13.87 0.58
N MET A 70 0.55 -14.46 0.37
CA MET A 70 -0.02 -15.47 1.28
C MET A 70 0.82 -16.74 1.35
N VAL A 71 1.38 -17.20 0.23
CA VAL A 71 2.31 -18.35 0.22
C VAL A 71 3.56 -18.04 1.02
N ARG A 72 4.15 -16.85 0.86
CA ARG A 72 5.33 -16.43 1.63
C ARG A 72 5.02 -16.26 3.11
N LEU A 73 3.88 -15.69 3.45
CA LEU A 73 3.41 -15.56 4.83
C LEU A 73 3.24 -16.94 5.48
N LYS A 74 2.61 -17.89 4.79
CA LYS A 74 2.44 -19.26 5.28
C LYS A 74 3.79 -19.96 5.49
N LYS A 75 4.74 -19.78 4.57
CA LYS A 75 6.11 -20.29 4.71
C LYS A 75 6.79 -19.69 5.95
N HIS A 76 6.74 -18.37 6.11
CA HIS A 76 7.30 -17.69 7.28
C HIS A 76 6.70 -18.18 8.60
N ASN A 77 5.38 -18.35 8.68
CA ASN A 77 4.69 -18.85 9.86
C ASN A 77 5.02 -20.32 10.19
N LYS A 78 5.38 -21.12 9.17
CA LYS A 78 5.84 -22.51 9.36
C LYS A 78 7.27 -22.54 9.91
N GLU A 79 8.13 -21.65 9.42
CA GLU A 79 9.53 -21.52 9.86
C GLU A 79 9.66 -20.86 11.24
N ASN A 80 8.71 -19.97 11.59
CA ASN A 80 8.71 -19.19 12.84
C ASN A 80 7.42 -19.44 13.63
N PRO A 81 7.22 -20.62 14.23
CA PRO A 81 5.97 -20.99 14.90
C PRO A 81 5.67 -20.16 16.16
N THR A 82 6.69 -19.56 16.77
CA THR A 82 6.58 -18.68 17.95
C THR A 82 6.25 -17.23 17.59
N GLN A 83 6.42 -16.83 16.32
CA GLN A 83 6.25 -15.46 15.83
C GLN A 83 5.30 -15.44 14.62
N LYS A 84 4.14 -16.10 14.76
CA LYS A 84 3.16 -16.18 13.67
C LYS A 84 2.55 -14.82 13.38
N ILE A 85 2.57 -14.44 12.12
CA ILE A 85 1.87 -13.26 11.60
C ILE A 85 0.50 -13.72 11.10
N SER A 86 -0.56 -13.25 11.76
CA SER A 86 -1.92 -13.46 11.25
C SER A 86 -2.22 -12.48 10.12
N PRO A 87 -2.78 -12.93 8.98
CA PRO A 87 -3.15 -12.04 7.88
C PRO A 87 -4.25 -11.03 8.24
N LEU A 88 -4.98 -11.27 9.35
CA LEU A 88 -6.06 -10.41 9.86
C LEU A 88 -5.69 -9.75 11.19
N ALA A 89 -4.43 -9.80 11.60
CA ALA A 89 -4.01 -9.09 12.82
C ALA A 89 -4.12 -7.58 12.60
N ILE A 90 -4.77 -6.90 13.55
CA ILE A 90 -4.74 -5.43 13.65
C ILE A 90 -3.34 -4.96 14.06
N ARG A 91 -2.60 -5.80 14.81
CA ARG A 91 -1.24 -5.49 15.23
C ARG A 91 -0.28 -5.69 14.05
N PRO A 92 0.50 -4.66 13.69
CA PRO A 92 1.54 -4.78 12.70
C PRO A 92 2.55 -5.90 13.07
N PRO A 93 3.04 -6.69 12.09
CA PRO A 93 4.01 -7.75 12.34
C PRO A 93 5.32 -7.25 12.99
N GLU A 94 5.61 -5.96 12.87
CA GLU A 94 6.74 -5.25 13.47
C GLU A 94 6.71 -5.29 15.01
N TYR A 95 5.55 -5.50 15.64
CA TYR A 95 5.42 -5.61 17.10
C TYR A 95 5.69 -7.03 17.64
N LEU A 96 6.00 -7.99 16.78
CA LEU A 96 6.27 -9.38 17.15
C LEU A 96 7.77 -9.65 17.37
N GLU A 97 8.58 -8.60 17.43
CA GLU A 97 10.01 -8.68 17.68
C GLU A 97 10.30 -9.05 19.13
N GLN A 98 11.22 -9.99 19.31
CA GLN A 98 11.65 -10.50 20.62
C GLN A 98 13.07 -10.04 20.99
N ASP A 99 13.76 -9.41 20.05
CA ASP A 99 15.07 -8.83 20.25
C ASP A 99 14.91 -7.36 20.69
N GLU A 100 15.53 -7.01 21.82
CA GLU A 100 15.50 -5.65 22.36
C GLU A 100 16.12 -4.63 21.39
N GLY A 101 17.18 -5.01 20.67
CA GLY A 101 17.84 -4.16 19.68
C GLY A 101 16.92 -3.86 18.51
N MET A 102 16.25 -4.88 17.99
CA MET A 102 15.28 -4.72 16.90
C MET A 102 14.07 -3.88 17.34
N THR A 103 13.58 -4.11 18.56
CA THR A 103 12.49 -3.32 19.17
C THR A 103 12.83 -1.84 19.25
N TYR A 104 14.09 -1.49 19.56
CA TYR A 104 14.54 -0.10 19.58
C TYR A 104 14.51 0.52 18.17
N ILE A 105 15.02 -0.20 17.16
CA ILE A 105 15.05 0.25 15.77
C ILE A 105 13.61 0.46 15.24
N THR A 106 12.72 -0.51 15.45
CA THR A 106 11.33 -0.40 14.98
C THR A 106 10.57 0.69 15.70
N ARG A 107 10.80 0.88 17.01
CA ARG A 107 10.23 2.03 17.75
C ARG A 107 10.66 3.36 17.13
N LYS A 108 11.93 3.51 16.79
CA LYS A 108 12.45 4.74 16.16
C LYS A 108 11.86 4.97 14.77
N ALA A 109 11.72 3.90 13.98
CA ALA A 109 11.07 3.96 12.67
C ALA A 109 9.59 4.36 12.78
N VAL A 110 8.84 3.76 13.70
CA VAL A 110 7.43 4.07 13.95
C VAL A 110 7.25 5.52 14.43
N GLN A 111 8.15 6.03 15.29
CA GLN A 111 8.11 7.44 15.70
C GLN A 111 8.22 8.40 14.51
N LYS A 112 9.14 8.13 13.56
CA LYS A 112 9.27 8.94 12.34
C LYS A 112 8.03 8.88 11.46
N VAL A 113 7.46 7.68 11.29
CA VAL A 113 6.21 7.48 10.54
C VAL A 113 5.06 8.24 11.20
N TYR A 114 4.95 8.16 12.52
CA TYR A 114 3.93 8.87 13.27
C TYR A 114 4.06 10.39 13.07
N SER A 115 5.26 10.95 13.24
CA SER A 115 5.52 12.38 12.97
C SER A 115 5.17 12.78 11.54
N PHE A 116 5.48 11.93 10.56
CA PHE A 116 5.10 12.17 9.16
C PHE A 116 3.57 12.20 8.97
N ILE A 117 2.84 11.20 9.50
CA ILE A 117 1.38 11.11 9.35
C ILE A 117 0.68 12.27 10.06
N THR A 118 1.13 12.67 11.24
CA THR A 118 0.59 13.81 12.00
C THR A 118 0.62 15.10 11.20
N LEU A 119 1.58 15.28 10.29
CA LEU A 119 1.64 16.45 9.40
C LEU A 119 0.95 16.20 8.06
N ALA A 120 1.20 15.04 7.45
CA ALA A 120 0.78 14.76 6.08
C ALA A 120 -0.75 14.69 5.92
N LEU A 121 -1.46 14.09 6.88
CA LEU A 121 -2.92 13.98 6.82
C LEU A 121 -3.63 15.34 6.96
N PRO A 122 -3.33 16.18 7.97
CA PRO A 122 -3.89 17.53 8.03
C PRO A 122 -3.55 18.37 6.80
N LEU A 123 -2.32 18.29 6.28
CA LEU A 123 -1.92 19.01 5.08
C LEU A 123 -2.75 18.58 3.87
N LEU A 124 -2.94 17.28 3.65
CA LEU A 124 -3.81 16.79 2.59
C LEU A 124 -5.25 17.28 2.77
N ALA A 125 -5.78 17.24 3.99
CA ALA A 125 -7.13 17.72 4.28
C ALA A 125 -7.27 19.22 3.99
N THR A 126 -6.30 20.05 4.40
CA THR A 126 -6.25 21.47 4.08
C THR A 126 -6.23 21.70 2.57
N LEU A 127 -5.38 20.99 1.82
CA LEU A 127 -5.34 21.11 0.37
C LEU A 127 -6.70 20.77 -0.27
N VAL A 128 -7.37 19.72 0.19
CA VAL A 128 -8.68 19.31 -0.32
C VAL A 128 -9.78 20.31 0.03
N ILE A 129 -9.73 20.97 1.19
CA ILE A 129 -10.73 21.97 1.60
C ILE A 129 -10.59 23.26 0.79
N PHE A 130 -9.36 23.74 0.58
CA PHE A 130 -9.12 25.04 -0.02
C PHE A 130 -8.97 25.01 -1.54
N LEU A 131 -8.65 23.85 -2.14
CA LEU A 131 -8.47 23.71 -3.58
C LEU A 131 -9.55 22.81 -4.19
N PRO A 132 -10.04 23.11 -5.41
CA PRO A 132 -10.95 22.23 -6.14
C PRO A 132 -10.18 21.03 -6.72
N VAL A 133 -9.80 20.08 -5.86
CA VAL A 133 -8.99 18.91 -6.22
C VAL A 133 -9.88 17.81 -6.82
N PRO A 134 -9.58 17.30 -8.03
CA PRO A 134 -10.26 16.13 -8.59
C PRO A 134 -10.15 14.90 -7.68
N LYS A 135 -11.21 14.08 -7.63
CA LYS A 135 -11.26 12.85 -6.81
C LYS A 135 -10.04 11.95 -6.99
N LEU A 136 -9.57 11.79 -8.23
CA LEU A 136 -8.39 10.96 -8.53
C LEU A 136 -7.12 11.49 -7.83
N LEU A 137 -6.92 12.80 -7.79
CA LEU A 137 -5.78 13.40 -7.08
C LEU A 137 -5.90 13.24 -5.56
N ILE A 138 -7.12 13.24 -5.01
CA ILE A 138 -7.35 12.92 -3.58
C ILE A 138 -6.93 11.48 -3.30
N ILE A 139 -7.34 10.53 -4.15
CA ILE A 139 -6.95 9.12 -4.02
C ILE A 139 -5.42 8.99 -4.08
N TYR A 140 -4.77 9.64 -5.03
CA TYR A 140 -3.31 9.65 -5.12
C TYR A 140 -2.63 10.31 -3.91
N GLY A 141 -3.21 11.37 -3.35
CA GLY A 141 -2.71 11.94 -2.10
C GLY A 141 -2.72 10.94 -0.95
N ILE A 142 -3.84 10.21 -0.78
CA ILE A 142 -3.95 9.16 0.24
C ILE A 142 -2.94 8.04 -0.01
N LEU A 143 -2.84 7.55 -1.27
CA LEU A 143 -1.88 6.50 -1.63
C LEU A 143 -0.43 6.97 -1.47
N ALA A 144 -0.12 8.23 -1.74
CA ALA A 144 1.21 8.79 -1.57
C ALA A 144 1.59 8.87 -0.08
N ILE A 145 0.67 9.28 0.80
CA ILE A 145 0.88 9.23 2.25
C ILE A 145 1.07 7.78 2.71
N ALA A 146 0.22 6.87 2.23
CA ALA A 146 0.31 5.45 2.55
C ALA A 146 1.63 4.83 2.06
N PHE A 147 2.14 5.25 0.90
CA PHE A 147 3.43 4.83 0.40
C PHE A 147 4.57 5.41 1.23
N GLY A 148 4.48 6.71 1.56
CA GLY A 148 5.46 7.44 2.36
C GLY A 148 5.70 6.83 3.74
N GLN A 149 4.64 6.40 4.44
CA GLN A 149 4.80 5.72 5.74
C GLN A 149 5.66 4.44 5.63
N TYR A 150 5.42 3.59 4.62
CA TYR A 150 6.17 2.35 4.44
C TYR A 150 7.58 2.61 3.93
N LEU A 151 7.76 3.65 3.11
CA LEU A 151 9.08 4.07 2.64
C LEU A 151 9.95 4.58 3.80
N ILE A 152 9.42 5.48 4.63
CA ILE A 152 10.13 6.02 5.80
C ILE A 152 10.49 4.89 6.76
N TYR A 153 9.53 4.00 7.04
CA TYR A 153 9.77 2.84 7.88
C TYR A 153 10.90 1.96 7.33
N TYR A 154 10.82 1.59 6.05
CA TYR A 154 11.80 0.75 5.38
C TYR A 154 13.21 1.36 5.36
N LEU A 155 13.31 2.65 5.05
CA LEU A 155 14.59 3.36 5.02
C LEU A 155 15.22 3.43 6.41
N GLU A 156 14.44 3.72 7.46
CA GLU A 156 14.96 3.79 8.82
C GLU A 156 15.45 2.41 9.27
N VAL A 157 14.63 1.37 9.13
CA VAL A 157 15.02 0.01 9.51
C VAL A 157 16.27 -0.45 8.75
N ARG A 158 16.31 -0.23 7.43
CA ARG A 158 17.46 -0.64 6.60
C ARG A 158 18.75 0.11 6.92
N LYS A 159 18.67 1.33 7.47
CA LYS A 159 19.85 2.09 7.87
C LYS A 159 20.61 1.36 8.99
N HIS A 160 19.90 0.97 10.05
CA HIS A 160 20.50 0.28 11.21
C HIS A 160 21.08 -1.09 10.83
N PHE A 161 20.44 -1.81 9.90
CA PHE A 161 20.98 -3.08 9.39
C PHE A 161 22.24 -2.96 8.52
N LYS A 162 22.54 -1.79 7.96
CA LYS A 162 23.80 -1.56 7.24
C LYS A 162 24.94 -1.22 8.20
N GLU A 163 24.62 -0.46 9.25
CA GLU A 163 25.58 -0.06 10.29
C GLU A 163 26.09 -1.25 11.12
N GLU A 164 25.32 -2.32 11.28
CA GLU A 164 25.78 -3.55 11.97
C GLU A 164 26.70 -4.46 11.14
N THR A 165 26.80 -4.24 9.82
CA THR A 165 27.62 -5.06 8.91
C THR A 165 28.98 -4.45 8.57
N GLU A 166 29.28 -3.26 9.07
CA GLU A 166 30.58 -2.58 9.00
C GLU A 166 31.29 -2.66 10.37
#